data_AF-A0A9D2X782-F1
#
_entry.id   AF-A0A9D2X782-F1
#
_cell.length_a   1.000
_cell.length_b   1.000
_cell.length_c   1.000
_cell.angle_alpha   90.00
_cell.angle_beta   90.00
_cell.angle_gamma   90.00
#
_symmetry.space_group_name_H-M   'P 1'
#
loop_
_entity.id
_entity.type
_entity.pdbx_description
1 polymer ?
#
loop_
_entity_poly.entity_id
_entity_poly.type
_entity_poly.pdbx_seq_one_letter_code
_entity_poly.pdbx_strand_id
1 'polypeptide(L)'
;MTSILFLAIGIAVAVALVGSVAFQSLSPTNDDVLSPLEKKCQEIANEGYRIHSLYPDSNPEELLEDDMNRLLYLDNLWIKDCVSVLPAESIFSIVNNVERDFSYGE
;
A
#
# COMPACT_ATOMS: atom_id res chain seq x y z
N MET A 1 -13.90 -37.83 -21.84
CA MET A 1 -13.76 -36.52 -22.52
C MET A 1 -14.19 -35.34 -21.64
N THR A 2 -15.20 -35.49 -20.77
CA THR A 2 -15.69 -34.45 -19.84
C THR A 2 -14.63 -33.91 -18.88
N SER A 3 -13.72 -34.75 -18.37
CA SER A 3 -12.71 -34.36 -17.38
C SER A 3 -11.65 -33.37 -17.91
N ILE A 4 -11.35 -33.40 -19.21
CA ILE A 4 -10.34 -32.52 -19.82
C ILE A 4 -10.93 -31.14 -20.06
N LEU A 5 -12.23 -31.06 -20.36
CA LEU A 5 -12.94 -29.81 -20.57
C LEU A 5 -12.99 -28.96 -19.30
N PHE A 6 -13.28 -29.58 -18.15
CA PHE A 6 -13.30 -28.87 -16.86
C PHE A 6 -11.92 -28.40 -16.43
N LEU A 7 -10.87 -29.19 -16.71
CA LEU A 7 -9.50 -28.79 -16.42
C LEU A 7 -9.09 -27.56 -17.24
N ALA A 8 -9.42 -27.54 -18.53
CA ALA A 8 -9.13 -26.40 -19.40
C ALA A 8 -9.87 -25.13 -18.97
N ILE A 9 -11.14 -25.24 -18.54
CA ILE A 9 -11.89 -24.11 -17.99
C ILE A 9 -11.27 -23.61 -16.68
N GLY A 10 -10.88 -24.53 -15.79
CA GLY A 10 -10.21 -24.16 -14.54
C GLY A 10 -8.90 -23.40 -14.75
N ILE A 11 -8.07 -23.86 -15.70
CA ILE A 11 -6.81 -23.18 -16.07
C ILE A 11 -7.09 -21.80 -16.67
N ALA A 12 -8.08 -21.68 -17.58
CA ALA A 12 -8.42 -20.40 -18.20
C ALA A 12 -8.89 -19.37 -17.17
N VAL A 13 -9.71 -19.78 -16.20
CA VAL A 13 -10.17 -18.91 -15.11
C VAL A 13 -9.02 -18.51 -14.20
N ALA A 14 -8.13 -19.45 -13.83
CA ALA A 14 -6.96 -19.15 -13.01
C ALA A 14 -6.00 -18.16 -13.70
N VAL A 15 -5.72 -18.34 -14.99
CA VAL A 15 -4.85 -17.43 -15.76
C VAL A 15 -5.49 -16.06 -15.93
N ALA A 16 -6.80 -15.98 -16.17
CA ALA A 16 -7.52 -14.72 -16.26
C ALA A 16 -7.46 -13.95 -14.92
N LEU A 17 -7.72 -14.62 -13.80
CA LEU A 17 -7.67 -14.01 -12.47
C LEU A 17 -6.26 -13.55 -12.11
N VAL A 18 -5.23 -14.40 -12.29
CA VAL A 18 -3.82 -14.06 -12.00
C VAL A 18 -3.33 -12.93 -12.90
N GLY A 19 -3.73 -12.92 -14.17
CA GLY A 19 -3.46 -11.80 -15.08
C GLY A 19 -4.04 -10.49 -14.54
N SER A 20 -5.30 -10.49 -14.11
CA SER A 20 -5.95 -9.29 -13.58
C SER A 20 -5.24 -8.70 -12.35
N VAL A 21 -4.75 -9.53 -11.43
CA VAL A 21 -4.04 -9.03 -10.22
C VAL A 21 -2.61 -8.56 -10.53
N ALA A 22 -1.93 -9.20 -11.48
CA ALA A 22 -0.55 -8.86 -11.83
C ALA A 22 -0.42 -7.51 -12.56
N PHE A 23 -1.41 -7.13 -13.38
CA PHE A 23 -1.36 -5.85 -14.10
C PHE A 23 -1.70 -4.64 -13.21
N GLN A 24 -2.49 -4.83 -12.15
CA GLN A 24 -2.78 -3.75 -11.20
C GLN A 24 -1.55 -3.38 -10.33
N SER A 25 -0.65 -4.34 -10.10
CA SER A 25 0.57 -4.12 -9.30
C SER A 25 1.74 -3.52 -10.09
N LEU A 26 1.70 -3.54 -11.43
CA LEU A 26 2.86 -3.23 -12.28
C LEU A 26 2.67 -2.03 -13.21
N SER A 27 1.49 -1.41 -13.24
CA SER A 27 1.30 -0.16 -13.96
C SER A 27 1.71 1.01 -13.07
N PRO A 28 2.77 1.76 -13.40
CA PRO A 28 2.95 3.08 -12.83
C PRO A 28 1.75 3.90 -13.31
N THR A 29 0.89 4.33 -12.39
CA THR A 29 -0.15 5.31 -12.72
C THR A 29 0.57 6.59 -13.11
N ASN A 30 0.65 6.80 -14.43
CA ASN A 30 1.12 8.01 -15.08
C ASN A 30 0.57 9.24 -14.34
N ASP A 31 1.44 10.04 -13.72
CA ASP A 31 1.14 11.37 -13.16
C ASP A 31 -0.31 11.57 -12.68
N ASP A 32 -0.84 10.62 -11.91
CA ASP A 32 -2.19 10.75 -11.37
C ASP A 32 -2.07 11.84 -10.31
N VAL A 33 -2.57 13.03 -10.65
CA VAL A 33 -2.63 14.16 -9.73
C VAL A 33 -3.48 13.70 -8.56
N LEU A 34 -2.83 13.25 -7.50
CA LEU A 34 -3.46 12.79 -6.27
C LEU A 34 -4.51 13.81 -5.87
N SER A 35 -5.70 13.33 -5.53
CA SER A 35 -6.68 14.20 -4.91
C SER A 35 -6.06 14.83 -3.64
N PRO A 36 -6.55 16.01 -3.20
CA PRO A 36 -6.03 16.63 -1.99
C PRO A 36 -6.05 15.70 -0.77
N LEU A 37 -7.04 14.80 -0.70
CA LEU A 37 -7.14 13.81 0.37
C LEU A 37 -6.07 12.72 0.22
N GLU A 38 -5.89 12.15 -0.97
CA GLU A 38 -4.84 11.14 -1.23
C GLU A 38 -3.45 11.71 -0.97
N LYS A 39 -3.19 12.96 -1.36
CA LYS A 39 -1.92 13.64 -1.08
C LYS A 39 -1.66 13.79 0.42
N LYS A 40 -2.67 14.22 1.19
CA LYS A 40 -2.58 14.29 2.66
C LYS A 40 -2.28 12.90 3.25
N CYS A 41 -2.93 11.87 2.75
CA CYS A 41 -2.72 10.49 3.20
C CYS A 41 -1.33 9.97 2.84
N GLN A 42 -0.80 10.31 1.67
CA GLN A 42 0.58 9.99 1.29
C GLN A 42 1.59 10.72 2.19
N GLU A 43 1.34 11.97 2.58
CA GLU A 43 2.19 12.68 3.55
C GLU A 43 2.18 11.99 4.94
N ILE A 44 1.02 11.53 5.41
CA ILE A 44 0.90 10.76 6.67
C ILE A 44 1.69 9.46 6.57
N ALA A 45 1.52 8.71 5.48
CA ALA A 45 2.20 7.44 5.26
C ALA A 45 3.72 7.61 5.12
N ASN A 46 4.18 8.64 4.39
CA ASN A 46 5.60 8.98 4.26
C ASN A 46 6.25 9.28 5.62
N GLU A 47 5.58 10.04 6.48
CA GLU A 47 6.09 10.33 7.82
C GLU A 47 6.16 9.07 8.69
N GLY A 48 5.12 8.22 8.65
CA GLY A 48 5.13 6.95 9.38
C GLY A 48 6.25 6.02 8.92
N TYR A 49 6.43 5.90 7.60
CA TYR A 49 7.50 5.09 7.01
C TYR A 49 8.89 5.66 7.33
N ARG A 50 9.04 6.99 7.37
CA ARG A 50 10.28 7.64 7.78
C ARG A 50 10.70 7.19 9.17
N ILE A 51 9.78 7.14 10.14
CA ILE A 51 10.08 6.68 11.50
C ILE A 51 10.50 5.20 11.45
N HIS A 52 9.77 4.34 10.73
CA HIS A 52 10.19 2.94 10.54
C HIS A 52 11.61 2.80 9.95
N SER A 53 11.98 3.67 9.01
CA SER A 53 13.31 3.67 8.40
C SER A 53 14.45 4.03 9.37
N LEU A 54 14.16 4.76 10.45
CA LEU A 54 15.13 5.08 11.50
C LEU A 54 15.41 3.88 12.42
N TYR A 55 14.47 2.94 12.48
CA TYR A 55 14.47 1.80 13.40
C TYR A 55 14.16 0.48 12.67
N PRO A 56 14.98 0.07 11.67
CA PRO A 56 14.67 -1.06 10.79
C PRO A 56 14.58 -2.42 11.51
N ASP A 57 15.31 -2.56 12.62
CA ASP A 57 15.42 -3.81 13.38
C ASP A 57 14.79 -3.72 14.78
N SER A 58 14.16 -2.59 15.13
CA SER A 58 13.63 -2.36 16.47
C SER A 58 12.19 -2.83 16.60
N ASN A 59 11.88 -3.38 17.77
CA ASN A 59 10.47 -3.57 18.15
C ASN A 59 9.84 -2.21 18.48
N PRO A 60 8.51 -2.05 18.33
CA PRO A 60 7.82 -0.80 18.67
C PRO A 60 8.07 -0.30 20.10
N GLU A 61 8.33 -1.23 21.03
CA GLU A 61 8.62 -0.97 22.45
C GLU A 61 10.04 -0.41 22.69
N GLU A 62 10.92 -0.52 21.69
CA GLU A 62 12.30 -0.06 21.73
C GLU A 62 12.48 1.33 21.11
N LEU A 63 11.40 1.89 20.56
CA LEU A 63 11.38 3.23 19.99
C LEU A 63 11.55 4.28 21.08
N LEU A 64 12.17 5.42 20.73
CA LEU A 64 12.14 6.59 21.59
C LEU A 64 10.68 7.00 21.85
N GLU A 65 10.38 7.43 23.07
CA GLU A 65 9.01 7.74 23.51
C GLU A 65 8.33 8.78 22.58
N ASP A 66 9.08 9.79 22.14
CA ASP A 66 8.58 10.81 21.21
C ASP A 66 8.19 10.21 19.84
N ASP A 67 9.01 9.30 19.31
CA ASP A 67 8.74 8.63 18.03
C ASP A 67 7.59 7.63 18.13
N MET A 68 7.48 6.92 19.24
CA MET A 68 6.34 6.04 19.53
C MET A 68 5.04 6.84 19.62
N ASN A 69 5.02 7.94 20.37
CA ASN A 69 3.86 8.82 20.47
C ASN A 69 3.49 9.42 19.10
N ARG A 70 4.50 9.75 18.29
CA ARG A 70 4.30 10.24 16.93
C ARG A 70 3.69 9.18 16.01
N LEU A 71 4.16 7.93 16.05
CA LEU A 71 3.57 6.82 15.29
C LEU A 71 2.12 6.58 15.68
N LEU A 72 1.81 6.53 16.98
CA LEU A 72 0.42 6.37 17.45
C LEU A 72 -0.51 7.48 16.96
N TYR A 73 -0.01 8.71 16.90
CA TYR A 73 -0.74 9.84 16.34
C TYR A 73 -0.98 9.66 14.82
N LEU A 74 0.06 9.28 14.07
CA LEU A 74 -0.03 9.05 12.63
C LEU A 74 -0.97 7.88 12.30
N ASP A 75 -0.93 6.79 13.05
CA ASP A 75 -1.85 5.65 12.92
C ASP A 75 -3.30 6.08 13.14
N ASN A 76 -3.55 6.94 14.12
CA ASN A 76 -4.89 7.45 14.37
C ASN A 76 -5.42 8.27 13.19
N LEU A 77 -4.57 9.13 12.62
CA LEU A 77 -4.89 9.90 11.42
C LEU A 77 -5.07 8.98 10.21
N TRP A 78 -4.19 8.02 10.01
CA TRP A 78 -4.24 7.08 8.89
C TRP A 78 -5.57 6.30 8.89
N ILE A 79 -5.95 5.73 10.03
CA ILE A 79 -7.19 4.95 10.14
C ILE A 79 -8.41 5.86 9.94
N LYS A 80 -8.47 7.01 10.61
CA LYS A 80 -9.64 7.89 10.59
C LYS A 80 -9.78 8.69 9.30
N ASP A 81 -8.71 9.30 8.84
CA ASP A 81 -8.74 10.27 7.74
C ASP A 81 -8.42 9.64 6.38
N CYS A 82 -7.86 8.43 6.35
CA CYS A 82 -7.47 7.76 5.10
C CYS A 82 -8.24 6.46 4.90
N VAL A 83 -8.01 5.43 5.72
CA VAL A 83 -8.59 4.10 5.52
C VAL A 83 -10.11 4.09 5.64
N SER A 84 -10.69 4.96 6.45
CA SER A 84 -12.16 5.01 6.62
C SER A 84 -12.91 5.70 5.46
N VAL A 85 -12.20 6.42 4.59
CA VAL A 85 -12.79 7.32 3.58
C VAL A 85 -12.33 7.05 2.16
N LEU A 86 -11.07 6.66 1.98
CA LEU A 86 -10.52 6.34 0.66
C LEU A 86 -10.89 4.90 0.25
N PRO A 87 -11.07 4.66 -1.06
CA PRO A 87 -11.27 3.31 -1.54
C PRO A 87 -9.97 2.51 -1.42
N ALA A 88 -10.10 1.18 -1.41
CA ALA A 88 -8.97 0.30 -1.16
C ALA A 88 -7.86 0.46 -2.21
N GLU A 89 -8.21 0.68 -3.48
CA GLU A 89 -7.22 0.93 -4.54
C GLU A 89 -6.35 2.16 -4.28
N SER A 90 -6.93 3.26 -3.78
CA SER A 90 -6.17 4.46 -3.43
C SER A 90 -5.24 4.19 -2.25
N ILE A 91 -5.69 3.44 -1.24
CA ILE A 91 -4.85 3.04 -0.10
C ILE A 91 -3.65 2.21 -0.55
N PHE A 92 -3.88 1.18 -1.39
CA PHE A 92 -2.78 0.36 -1.91
C PHE A 92 -1.84 1.17 -2.81
N SER A 93 -2.37 2.08 -3.63
CA SER A 93 -1.55 2.99 -4.44
C SER A 93 -0.65 3.86 -3.58
N ILE A 94 -1.18 4.47 -2.51
CA ILE A 94 -0.41 5.29 -1.58
C ILE A 94 0.71 4.47 -0.91
N VAL A 95 0.40 3.29 -0.38
CA VAL A 95 1.39 2.43 0.29
C VAL A 95 2.50 2.02 -0.68
N ASN A 96 2.15 1.61 -1.90
CA ASN A 96 3.12 1.24 -2.92
C ASN A 96 4.00 2.42 -3.35
N ASN A 97 3.43 3.62 -3.47
CA ASN A 97 4.19 4.83 -3.78
C ASN A 97 5.20 5.12 -2.67
N VAL A 98 4.77 5.12 -1.41
CA VAL A 98 5.66 5.37 -0.26
C VAL A 98 6.81 4.36 -0.22
N GLU A 99 6.53 3.07 -0.39
CA GLU A 99 7.55 2.02 -0.41
C GLU A 99 8.54 2.23 -1.57
N ARG A 100 8.03 2.59 -2.75
CA ARG A 100 8.86 2.85 -3.93
C ARG A 100 9.74 4.08 -3.74
N ASP A 101 9.17 5.19 -3.29
CA ASP A 101 9.87 6.46 -3.07
C ASP A 101 11.03 6.28 -2.07
N PHE A 102 10.80 5.52 -0.99
CA PHE A 102 11.85 5.20 -0.02
C PHE A 102 12.89 4.19 -0.54
N SER A 103 12.47 3.18 -1.30
CA SER A 103 13.37 2.11 -1.78
C SER A 103 14.24 2.56 -2.95
N TYR A 104 13.72 3.44 -3.80
CA TYR A 104 14.34 3.82 -5.08
C TYR A 104 14.65 5.31 -5.19
N GLY A 105 14.21 6.15 -4.24
CA GLY A 105 14.45 7.60 -4.24
C GLY A 105 13.67 8.35 -5.33
N GLU A 106 12.54 7.79 -5.76
CA GLU A 106 11.61 8.38 -6.73
C GLU A 106 10.62 9.36 -6.07
#